data_AF-A0A919HRX8-F1
#
_entry.id   AF-A0A919HRX8-F1
#
_cell.length_a   1.000
_cell.length_b   1.000
_cell.length_c   1.000
_cell.angle_alpha   90.00
_cell.angle_beta   90.00
_cell.angle_gamma   90.00
#
_symmetry.space_group_name_H-M   'P 1'
#
loop_
_entity.id
_entity.type
_entity.pdbx_description
1 polymer ?
#
loop_
_entity_poly.entity_id
_entity_poly.type
_entity_poly.pdbx_seq_one_letter_code
_entity_poly.pdbx_strand_id
1 'polypeptide(L)'
;MFKQYLQVTKPGIIFGNLISVIGGFLLASKGHIDYPLFVWTLLGVSLVVASGCVFNNYIDRDIDRKMERTKNRVLVKGLISPEASLVYATLLGIAGFMLLWFGANPLACWLGVMGFVVYVGVYSLYMKRHSVYGTLIGSLSGAAPPVIGYCAVTGDFDSGAAILLAIFSLWQMPHSYAIAIFRFKDYQAANIPVLPVVKGISVAKNHITLYIVAFAVATLMLSLGGYAGYKYGRGGSGQRLVAGHGAAWL
;
A
#
# COMPACT_ATOMS: atom_id res chain seq x y z
N MET A 1 -27.06 -0.70 4.70
CA MET A 1 -26.23 -1.40 5.69
C MET A 1 -25.05 -2.13 5.05
N PHE A 2 -25.18 -3.34 4.49
CA PHE A 2 -24.02 -4.13 4.01
C PHE A 2 -23.11 -3.40 2.99
N LYS A 3 -23.70 -2.73 1.99
CA LYS A 3 -22.96 -1.96 0.98
C LYS A 3 -22.07 -0.86 1.58
N GLN A 4 -22.47 -0.25 2.70
CA GLN A 4 -21.69 0.80 3.36
C GLN A 4 -20.45 0.20 4.05
N TYR A 5 -20.59 -0.96 4.69
CA TYR A 5 -19.47 -1.67 5.31
C TYR A 5 -18.45 -2.16 4.28
N LEU A 6 -18.90 -2.65 3.12
CA LEU A 6 -18.00 -2.96 2.01
C LEU A 6 -17.33 -1.73 1.39
N GLN A 7 -18.01 -0.58 1.34
CA GLN A 7 -17.42 0.63 0.78
C GLN A 7 -16.32 1.21 1.69
N VAL A 8 -16.46 1.10 3.02
CA VAL A 8 -15.47 1.64 3.96
C VAL A 8 -14.14 0.87 3.94
N THR A 9 -14.15 -0.40 3.51
CA THR A 9 -12.93 -1.21 3.36
C THR A 9 -12.15 -0.92 2.07
N LYS A 10 -12.71 -0.12 1.15
CA LYS A 10 -12.10 0.27 -0.14
C LYS A 10 -11.66 -0.95 -0.98
N PRO A 11 -12.60 -1.68 -1.61
CA PRO A 11 -12.31 -2.92 -2.34
C PRO A 11 -11.23 -2.78 -3.42
N GLY A 12 -11.17 -1.61 -4.08
CA GLY A 12 -10.13 -1.31 -5.06
C GLY A 12 -8.72 -1.27 -4.48
N ILE A 13 -8.56 -0.73 -3.27
CA ILE A 13 -7.27 -0.72 -2.57
C ILE A 13 -6.88 -2.13 -2.17
N ILE A 14 -7.82 -2.92 -1.65
CA ILE A 14 -7.59 -4.31 -1.29
C ILE A 14 -7.10 -5.09 -2.52
N PHE A 15 -7.79 -4.98 -3.65
CA PHE A 15 -7.42 -5.67 -4.88
C PHE A 15 -6.01 -5.29 -5.37
N GLY A 16 -5.68 -3.99 -5.39
CA GLY A 16 -4.33 -3.55 -5.76
C GLY A 16 -3.23 -4.08 -4.83
N ASN A 17 -3.50 -4.14 -3.52
CA ASN A 17 -2.56 -4.74 -2.56
C ASN A 17 -2.43 -6.26 -2.79
N LEU A 18 -3.52 -6.96 -3.09
CA LEU A 18 -3.48 -8.40 -3.35
C LEU A 18 -2.67 -8.75 -4.59
N ILE A 19 -2.74 -7.96 -5.68
CA ILE A 19 -1.86 -8.16 -6.84
C ILE A 19 -0.38 -8.11 -6.41
N SER A 20 -0.06 -7.21 -5.50
CA SER A 20 1.29 -7.05 -4.96
C SER A 20 1.70 -8.28 -4.13
N VAL A 21 0.81 -8.77 -3.25
CA VAL A 21 1.02 -10.01 -2.47
C VAL A 21 1.26 -11.19 -3.41
N ILE A 22 0.43 -11.35 -4.45
CA ILE A 22 0.56 -12.41 -5.45
C ILE A 22 1.93 -12.32 -6.12
N GLY A 23 2.37 -11.13 -6.53
CA GLY A 23 3.69 -10.93 -7.14
C GLY A 23 4.83 -11.37 -6.23
N GLY A 24 4.81 -10.98 -4.96
CA GLY A 24 5.83 -11.39 -3.98
C GLY A 24 5.81 -12.89 -3.69
N PHE A 25 4.62 -13.48 -3.53
CA PHE A 25 4.44 -14.90 -3.30
C PHE A 25 4.98 -15.73 -4.47
N LEU A 26 4.58 -15.40 -5.70
CA LEU A 26 5.00 -16.13 -6.89
C LEU A 26 6.51 -16.00 -7.14
N LEU A 27 7.11 -14.85 -6.81
CA LEU A 27 8.56 -14.67 -6.87
C LEU A 27 9.28 -15.67 -5.95
N ALA A 28 8.80 -15.82 -4.71
CA ALA A 28 9.37 -16.75 -3.75
C ALA A 28 9.10 -18.23 -4.09
N SER A 29 7.92 -18.53 -4.65
CA SER A 29 7.49 -19.90 -4.98
C SER A 29 8.33 -20.58 -6.06
N LYS A 30 9.04 -19.82 -6.91
CA LYS A 30 9.89 -20.35 -8.00
C LYS A 30 9.16 -21.44 -8.85
N GLY A 31 7.86 -21.25 -9.07
CA GLY A 31 7.00 -22.16 -9.85
C GLY A 31 6.27 -23.25 -9.06
N HIS A 32 6.56 -23.46 -7.78
CA HIS A 32 5.86 -24.43 -6.92
C HIS A 32 4.95 -23.72 -5.93
N ILE A 33 3.65 -23.76 -6.17
CA ILE A 33 2.65 -23.04 -5.37
C ILE A 33 2.01 -24.00 -4.36
N ASP A 34 2.19 -23.72 -3.08
CA ASP A 34 1.34 -24.28 -2.02
C ASP A 34 0.01 -23.51 -1.99
N TYR A 35 -1.05 -24.13 -2.52
CA TYR A 35 -2.36 -23.49 -2.66
C TYR A 35 -3.03 -23.15 -1.32
N PRO A 36 -3.04 -24.03 -0.29
CA PRO A 36 -3.47 -23.66 1.05
C PRO A 36 -2.75 -22.41 1.59
N LEU A 37 -1.42 -22.40 1.58
CA LEU A 37 -0.62 -21.27 2.04
C LEU A 37 -0.93 -19.98 1.27
N PHE A 38 -1.09 -20.09 -0.05
CA PHE A 38 -1.45 -18.97 -0.93
C PHE A 38 -2.80 -18.37 -0.55
N VAL A 39 -3.83 -19.20 -0.38
CA VAL A 39 -5.18 -18.74 -0.01
C VAL A 39 -5.19 -18.09 1.37
N TRP A 40 -4.54 -18.70 2.37
CA TRP A 40 -4.47 -18.13 3.71
C TRP A 40 -3.73 -16.79 3.73
N THR A 41 -2.63 -16.68 2.99
CA THR A 41 -1.87 -15.43 2.88
C THR A 41 -2.71 -14.33 2.24
N LEU A 42 -3.43 -14.61 1.15
CA LEU A 42 -4.28 -13.63 0.49
C LEU A 42 -5.45 -13.18 1.38
N LEU A 43 -6.14 -14.11 2.04
CA LEU A 43 -7.25 -13.79 2.93
C LEU A 43 -6.77 -12.98 4.14
N GLY A 44 -5.66 -13.41 4.75
CA GLY A 44 -5.05 -12.71 5.88
C GLY A 44 -4.68 -11.26 5.54
N VAL A 45 -3.90 -11.06 4.46
CA VAL A 45 -3.53 -9.70 4.03
C VAL A 45 -4.76 -8.88 3.62
N SER A 46 -5.75 -9.48 2.94
CA SER A 46 -7.00 -8.77 2.58
C SER A 46 -7.67 -8.15 3.79
N LEU A 47 -7.80 -8.91 4.87
CA LEU A 47 -8.46 -8.47 6.10
C LEU A 47 -7.63 -7.41 6.83
N VAL A 48 -6.31 -7.54 6.87
CA VAL A 48 -5.40 -6.53 7.45
C VAL A 48 -5.49 -5.20 6.67
N VAL A 49 -5.47 -5.25 5.34
CA VAL A 49 -5.60 -4.05 4.49
C VAL A 49 -6.98 -3.42 4.63
N ALA A 50 -8.04 -4.25 4.68
CA ALA A 50 -9.39 -3.78 4.92
C ALA A 50 -9.51 -3.05 6.27
N SER A 51 -8.96 -3.64 7.34
CA SER A 51 -8.89 -3.03 8.67
C SER A 51 -8.18 -1.67 8.62
N GLY A 52 -6.99 -1.61 8.02
CA GLY A 52 -6.22 -0.38 7.88
C GLY A 52 -7.00 0.70 7.13
N CYS A 53 -7.71 0.34 6.06
CA CYS A 53 -8.56 1.28 5.31
C CYS A 53 -9.69 1.87 6.16
N VAL A 54 -10.34 1.06 6.99
CA VAL A 54 -11.41 1.52 7.89
C VAL A 54 -10.85 2.44 8.97
N PHE A 55 -9.74 2.06 9.63
CA PHE A 55 -9.06 2.93 10.59
C PHE A 55 -8.63 4.25 9.95
N ASN A 56 -8.02 4.21 8.77
CA ASN A 56 -7.64 5.41 8.03
C ASN A 56 -8.86 6.29 7.73
N ASN A 57 -9.98 5.70 7.33
CA ASN A 57 -11.22 6.43 7.10
C ASN A 57 -11.85 7.01 8.36
N TYR A 58 -11.64 6.39 9.52
CA TYR A 58 -12.03 6.97 10.81
C TYR A 58 -11.12 8.15 11.20
N ILE A 59 -9.80 7.99 11.07
CA ILE A 59 -8.81 9.00 11.44
C ILE A 59 -8.90 10.24 10.56
N ASP A 60 -9.21 10.06 9.27
CA ASP A 60 -9.23 11.14 8.28
C ASP A 60 -10.56 11.90 8.20
N ARG A 61 -11.57 11.60 9.03
CA ARG A 61 -12.94 12.13 8.86
C ARG A 61 -13.03 13.65 8.84
N ASP A 62 -12.24 14.33 9.64
CA ASP A 62 -12.22 15.79 9.78
C ASP A 62 -11.58 16.48 8.56
N ILE A 63 -10.49 15.91 8.02
CA ILE A 63 -9.83 16.42 6.82
C ILE A 63 -10.57 16.01 5.54
N ASP A 64 -11.17 14.82 5.52
CA ASP A 64 -11.90 14.30 4.37
C ASP A 64 -13.12 15.16 4.04
N ARG A 65 -13.72 15.82 5.05
CA ARG A 65 -14.83 16.78 4.91
C ARG A 65 -14.45 18.02 4.09
N LYS A 66 -13.16 18.37 4.06
CA LYS A 66 -12.65 19.60 3.43
C LYS A 66 -12.20 19.39 1.98
N MET A 67 -12.08 18.14 1.52
CA MET A 67 -11.56 17.82 0.19
C MET A 67 -12.69 17.32 -0.73
N GLU A 68 -12.72 17.82 -1.96
CA GLU A 68 -13.79 17.51 -2.93
C GLU A 68 -13.91 16.02 -3.22
N ARG A 69 -12.77 15.33 -3.30
CA ARG A 69 -12.69 13.89 -3.57
C ARG A 69 -13.31 13.04 -2.45
N THR A 70 -13.18 13.45 -1.19
CA THR A 70 -13.42 12.57 -0.03
C THR A 70 -14.59 12.98 0.83
N LYS A 71 -15.16 14.17 0.61
CA LYS A 71 -16.35 14.65 1.35
C LYS A 71 -17.55 13.71 1.22
N ASN A 72 -17.56 12.85 0.20
CA ASN A 72 -18.62 11.89 -0.06
C ASN A 72 -18.43 10.51 0.62
N ARG A 73 -17.35 10.30 1.38
CA ARG A 73 -17.08 9.01 2.04
C ARG A 73 -18.14 8.64 3.08
N VAL A 74 -18.33 7.34 3.28
CA VAL A 74 -19.35 6.75 4.16
C VAL A 74 -19.29 7.32 5.59
N LEU A 75 -18.10 7.37 6.20
CA LEU A 75 -17.90 7.90 7.56
C LEU A 75 -17.99 9.43 7.66
N VAL A 76 -17.78 10.12 6.54
CA VAL A 76 -17.96 11.58 6.47
C VAL A 76 -19.44 11.92 6.46
N LYS A 77 -20.23 11.20 5.66
CA LYS A 77 -21.69 11.33 5.57
C LYS A 77 -22.46 10.81 6.79
N GLY A 78 -21.78 10.21 7.78
CA GLY A 78 -22.41 9.65 8.97
C GLY A 78 -23.27 8.42 8.68
N LEU A 79 -23.01 7.71 7.57
CA LEU A 79 -23.79 6.54 7.16
C LEU A 79 -23.48 5.28 7.97
N ILE A 80 -22.39 5.31 8.76
CA ILE A 80 -22.00 4.28 9.74
C ILE A 80 -21.56 5.03 11.01
N SER A 81 -21.91 4.47 12.19
CA SER A 81 -21.42 4.99 13.47
C SER A 81 -19.89 4.92 13.55
N PRO A 82 -19.21 5.97 14.05
CA PRO A 82 -17.76 5.96 14.22
C PRO A 82 -17.29 4.81 15.12
N GLU A 83 -17.99 4.56 16.23
CA GLU A 83 -17.69 3.50 17.19
C GLU A 83 -17.85 2.12 16.55
N ALA A 84 -18.94 1.91 15.80
CA ALA A 84 -19.17 0.67 15.06
C ALA A 84 -18.07 0.43 14.01
N SER A 85 -17.56 1.49 13.37
CA SER A 85 -16.48 1.36 12.40
C SER A 85 -15.14 0.95 13.04
N LEU A 86 -14.86 1.40 14.27
CA LEU A 86 -13.67 0.98 15.02
C LEU A 86 -13.75 -0.48 15.46
N VAL A 87 -14.91 -0.93 15.94
CA VAL A 87 -15.14 -2.34 16.26
C VAL A 87 -14.96 -3.20 15.01
N TYR A 88 -15.58 -2.80 13.90
CA TYR A 88 -15.44 -3.50 12.62
C TYR A 88 -13.98 -3.59 12.15
N ALA A 89 -13.24 -2.47 12.19
CA ALA A 89 -11.83 -2.43 11.82
C ALA A 89 -10.98 -3.36 12.71
N THR A 90 -11.21 -3.33 14.03
CA THR A 90 -10.51 -4.20 14.99
C THR A 90 -10.77 -5.67 14.71
N LEU A 91 -12.03 -6.06 14.48
CA LEU A 91 -12.39 -7.45 14.16
C LEU A 91 -11.73 -7.94 12.87
N LEU A 92 -11.72 -7.11 11.81
CA LEU A 92 -11.02 -7.42 10.57
C LEU A 92 -9.51 -7.61 10.80
N GLY A 93 -8.90 -6.73 11.59
CA GLY A 93 -7.46 -6.78 11.88
C GLY A 93 -7.09 -8.06 12.65
N ILE A 94 -7.81 -8.36 13.73
CA ILE A 94 -7.61 -9.58 14.53
C ILE A 94 -7.76 -10.82 13.66
N ALA A 95 -8.85 -10.91 12.88
CA ALA A 95 -9.07 -12.04 11.99
C ALA A 95 -7.95 -12.18 10.95
N GLY A 96 -7.52 -11.07 10.33
CA GLY A 96 -6.42 -11.07 9.37
C GLY A 96 -5.09 -11.52 9.95
N PHE A 97 -4.72 -11.03 11.15
CA PHE A 97 -3.50 -11.46 11.83
C PHE A 97 -3.55 -12.91 12.28
N MET A 98 -4.70 -13.40 12.76
CA MET A 98 -4.88 -14.81 13.09
C MET A 98 -4.70 -15.71 11.85
N LEU A 99 -5.29 -15.33 10.72
CA LEU A 99 -5.10 -16.07 9.47
C LEU A 99 -3.65 -16.09 9.01
N LEU A 100 -2.91 -14.98 9.15
CA LEU A 100 -1.49 -14.96 8.83
C LEU A 100 -0.66 -15.81 9.80
N TRP A 101 -0.95 -15.74 11.10
CA TRP A 101 -0.20 -16.48 12.12
C TRP A 101 -0.35 -17.99 11.96
N PHE A 102 -1.59 -18.48 11.81
CA PHE A 102 -1.88 -19.91 11.76
C PHE A 102 -1.89 -20.49 10.34
N GLY A 103 -2.26 -19.70 9.34
CA GLY A 103 -2.40 -20.15 7.96
C GLY A 103 -1.20 -19.85 7.07
N ALA A 104 -0.37 -18.86 7.42
CA ALA A 104 0.89 -18.57 6.74
C ALA A 104 2.09 -18.91 7.62
N ASN A 105 2.64 -17.94 8.33
CA ASN A 105 3.67 -18.15 9.34
C ASN A 105 3.79 -16.91 10.26
N PRO A 106 4.46 -17.05 11.43
CA PRO A 106 4.67 -15.94 12.36
C PRO A 106 5.40 -14.73 11.76
N LEU A 107 6.37 -14.94 10.86
CA LEU A 107 7.12 -13.85 10.23
C LEU A 107 6.20 -12.97 9.35
N ALA A 108 5.40 -13.59 8.50
CA ALA A 108 4.40 -12.93 7.66
C ALA A 108 3.39 -12.14 8.52
N CYS A 109 2.96 -12.71 9.65
CA CYS A 109 2.09 -12.01 10.60
C CYS A 109 2.78 -10.77 11.20
N TRP A 110 4.02 -10.89 11.70
CA TRP A 110 4.77 -9.77 12.27
C TRP A 110 5.05 -8.66 11.25
N LEU A 111 5.37 -9.01 10.00
CA LEU A 111 5.49 -8.04 8.90
C LEU A 111 4.16 -7.33 8.64
N GLY A 112 3.04 -8.06 8.70
CA GLY A 112 1.69 -7.49 8.67
C GLY A 112 1.43 -6.51 9.81
N VAL A 113 1.77 -6.88 11.05
CA VAL A 113 1.61 -6.03 12.23
C VAL A 113 2.47 -4.76 12.11
N MET A 114 3.74 -4.89 11.72
CA MET A 114 4.62 -3.74 11.51
C MET A 114 4.09 -2.81 10.42
N GLY A 115 3.71 -3.35 9.27
CA GLY A 115 3.11 -2.57 8.18
C GLY A 115 1.83 -1.83 8.64
N PHE A 116 0.98 -2.52 9.40
CA PHE A 116 -0.25 -1.95 9.95
C PHE A 116 0.02 -0.83 10.96
N VAL A 117 0.96 -1.02 11.90
CA VAL A 117 1.34 0.00 12.90
C VAL A 117 1.97 1.21 12.22
N VAL A 118 2.83 1.01 11.22
CA VAL A 118 3.40 2.11 10.44
C VAL A 118 2.29 2.86 9.68
N TYR A 119 1.33 2.16 9.06
CA TYR A 119 0.26 2.79 8.30
C TYR A 119 -0.77 3.53 9.18
N VAL A 120 -1.32 2.86 10.18
CA VAL A 120 -2.38 3.41 11.04
C VAL A 120 -1.80 4.32 12.11
N GLY A 121 -0.77 3.85 12.82
CA GLY A 121 -0.15 4.58 13.92
C GLY A 121 0.73 5.73 13.43
N VAL A 122 1.86 5.39 12.79
CA VAL A 122 2.88 6.40 12.47
C VAL A 122 2.41 7.34 11.35
N TYR A 123 1.88 6.79 10.26
CA TYR A 123 1.44 7.58 9.10
C TYR A 123 0.10 8.27 9.35
N SER A 124 -0.98 7.53 9.59
CA SER A 124 -2.34 8.10 9.60
C SER A 124 -2.58 9.02 10.81
N LEU A 125 -2.19 8.63 12.03
CA LEU A 125 -2.42 9.45 13.22
C LEU A 125 -1.48 10.66 13.30
N TYR A 126 -0.21 10.50 12.90
CA TYR A 126 0.82 11.49 13.20
C TYR A 126 1.43 12.12 11.94
N MET A 127 2.28 11.39 11.22
CA MET A 127 3.15 11.96 10.18
C MET A 127 2.36 12.65 9.06
N LYS A 128 1.20 12.12 8.67
CA LYS A 128 0.37 12.68 7.61
C LYS A 128 -0.01 14.15 7.86
N ARG A 129 -0.18 14.56 9.12
CA ARG A 129 -0.59 15.93 9.50
C ARG A 129 0.58 16.83 9.89
N HIS A 130 1.71 16.24 10.26
CA HIS A 130 2.84 16.97 10.86
C HIS A 130 4.07 17.07 9.97
N SER A 131 4.17 16.30 8.88
CA SER A 131 5.43 16.19 8.14
C SER A 131 5.24 15.94 6.64
N VAL A 132 6.12 16.55 5.85
CA VAL A 132 6.30 16.27 4.41
C VAL A 132 6.75 14.82 4.17
N TYR A 133 7.43 14.22 5.14
CA TYR A 133 7.89 12.84 5.08
C TYR A 133 6.78 11.82 5.32
N GLY A 134 5.55 12.24 5.64
CA GLY A 134 4.42 11.34 5.79
C GLY A 134 4.19 10.47 4.56
N THR A 135 4.38 11.00 3.35
CA THR A 135 4.27 10.21 2.11
C THR A 135 5.29 9.07 2.04
N LEU A 136 6.52 9.29 2.52
CA LEU A 136 7.58 8.28 2.54
C LEU A 136 7.29 7.20 3.60
N ILE A 137 6.82 7.58 4.78
CA ILE A 137 6.45 6.59 5.81
C ILE A 137 5.24 5.77 5.36
N GLY A 138 4.26 6.43 4.73
CA GLY A 138 3.14 5.75 4.08
C GLY A 138 3.62 4.77 3.01
N SER A 139 4.67 5.12 2.26
CA SER A 139 5.20 4.23 1.23
C SER A 139 5.83 2.96 1.78
N LEU A 140 6.62 3.07 2.85
CA LEU A 140 7.16 1.89 3.55
C LEU A 140 6.06 0.92 3.96
N SER A 141 4.96 1.43 4.54
CA SER A 141 3.82 0.57 4.90
C SER A 141 3.11 -0.03 3.68
N GLY A 142 2.98 0.72 2.59
CA GLY A 142 2.39 0.24 1.33
C GLY A 142 3.24 -0.80 0.60
N ALA A 143 4.51 -0.94 0.97
CA ALA A 143 5.41 -1.96 0.44
C ALA A 143 5.40 -3.27 1.26
N ALA A 144 4.71 -3.32 2.40
CA ALA A 144 4.58 -4.54 3.21
C ALA A 144 3.86 -5.71 2.50
N PRO A 145 2.75 -5.54 1.76
CA PRO A 145 2.02 -6.65 1.14
C PRO A 145 2.86 -7.61 0.27
N PRO A 146 3.66 -7.16 -0.72
CA PRO A 146 4.51 -8.05 -1.50
C PRO A 146 5.58 -8.75 -0.65
N VAL A 147 6.11 -8.06 0.37
CA VAL A 147 7.10 -8.62 1.30
C VAL A 147 6.47 -9.73 2.16
N ILE A 148 5.24 -9.51 2.65
CA ILE A 148 4.47 -10.53 3.38
C ILE A 148 4.22 -11.74 2.47
N GLY A 149 3.83 -11.53 1.21
CA GLY A 149 3.64 -12.60 0.24
C GLY A 149 4.91 -13.42 0.00
N TYR A 150 6.05 -12.76 -0.12
CA TYR A 150 7.35 -13.41 -0.30
C TYR A 150 7.76 -14.21 0.95
N CYS A 151 7.73 -13.57 2.13
CA CYS A 151 8.12 -14.18 3.40
C CYS A 151 7.14 -15.27 3.87
N ALA A 152 5.90 -15.27 3.39
CA ALA A 152 4.96 -16.37 3.62
C ALA A 152 5.50 -17.69 3.06
N VAL A 153 6.19 -17.64 1.91
CA VAL A 153 6.76 -18.80 1.21
C VAL A 153 8.18 -19.11 1.69
N THR A 154 9.04 -18.10 1.81
CA THR A 154 10.45 -18.33 2.19
C THR A 154 10.64 -18.63 3.66
N GLY A 155 9.75 -18.14 4.52
CA GLY A 155 9.89 -18.21 5.98
C GLY A 155 11.01 -17.32 6.53
N ASP A 156 11.62 -16.46 5.71
CA ASP A 156 12.74 -15.59 6.10
C ASP A 156 12.69 -14.22 5.40
N PHE A 157 13.32 -13.21 6.02
CA PHE A 157 13.53 -11.88 5.47
C PHE A 157 14.94 -11.80 4.86
N ASP A 158 15.07 -12.30 3.64
CA ASP A 158 16.33 -12.31 2.89
C ASP A 158 16.53 -11.04 2.04
N SER A 159 17.57 -11.04 1.19
CA SER A 159 17.78 -9.96 0.23
C SER A 159 16.63 -9.77 -0.76
N GLY A 160 15.91 -10.82 -1.13
CA GLY A 160 14.74 -10.74 -2.02
C GLY A 160 13.61 -9.95 -1.37
N ALA A 161 13.32 -10.21 -0.10
CA ALA A 161 12.36 -9.44 0.70
C ALA A 161 12.75 -7.96 0.81
N ALA A 162 14.03 -7.67 1.08
CA ALA A 162 14.54 -6.30 1.16
C ALA A 162 14.46 -5.54 -0.19
N ILE A 163 14.77 -6.22 -1.31
CA ILE A 163 14.64 -5.65 -2.65
C ILE A 163 13.17 -5.36 -2.98
N LEU A 164 12.25 -6.29 -2.68
CA LEU A 164 10.81 -6.06 -2.87
C LEU A 164 10.33 -4.85 -2.06
N LEU A 165 10.76 -4.73 -0.81
CA LEU A 165 10.44 -3.59 0.03
C LEU A 165 10.92 -2.28 -0.62
N ALA A 166 12.16 -2.24 -1.12
CA ALA A 166 12.72 -1.07 -1.79
C ALA A 166 11.97 -0.72 -3.08
N ILE A 167 11.75 -1.69 -3.97
CA ILE A 167 11.03 -1.52 -5.23
C ILE A 167 9.64 -0.94 -4.96
N PHE A 168 8.87 -1.57 -4.07
CA PHE A 168 7.51 -1.14 -3.76
C PHE A 168 7.45 0.15 -2.94
N SER A 169 8.48 0.50 -2.19
CA SER A 169 8.53 1.80 -1.49
C SER A 169 8.87 2.94 -2.45
N LEU A 170 9.76 2.70 -3.42
CA LEU A 170 10.25 3.72 -4.35
C LEU A 170 9.25 4.01 -5.47
N TRP A 171 8.62 3.01 -6.08
CA TRP A 171 7.73 3.22 -7.24
C TRP A 171 6.50 4.06 -6.92
N GLN A 172 6.00 3.99 -5.68
CA GLN A 172 4.78 4.69 -5.27
C GLN A 172 5.03 6.16 -4.92
N MET A 173 6.29 6.56 -4.70
CA MET A 173 6.64 7.95 -4.39
C MET A 173 6.38 8.89 -5.58
N PRO A 174 6.83 8.58 -6.82
CA PRO A 174 6.47 9.32 -8.03
C PRO A 174 4.96 9.50 -8.18
N HIS A 175 4.21 8.41 -8.00
CA HIS A 175 2.76 8.40 -8.13
C HIS A 175 2.08 9.26 -7.05
N SER A 176 2.51 9.13 -5.79
CA SER A 176 1.96 9.90 -4.67
C SER A 176 2.21 11.40 -4.83
N TYR A 177 3.39 11.79 -5.30
CA TYR A 177 3.69 13.19 -5.59
C TYR A 177 2.92 13.72 -6.81
N ALA A 178 2.72 12.91 -7.86
CA ALA A 178 1.88 13.30 -8.98
C ALA A 178 0.43 13.55 -8.54
N ILE A 179 -0.13 12.71 -7.67
CA ILE A 179 -1.46 12.93 -7.06
C ILE A 179 -1.47 14.19 -6.21
N ALA A 180 -0.43 14.42 -5.40
CA ALA A 180 -0.34 15.61 -4.56
C ALA A 180 -0.30 16.91 -5.39
N ILE A 181 0.33 16.89 -6.57
CA ILE A 181 0.30 18.00 -7.53
C ILE A 181 -1.10 18.15 -8.14
N PHE A 182 -1.71 17.05 -8.61
CA PHE A 182 -3.04 17.08 -9.23
C PHE A 182 -4.15 17.53 -8.25
N ARG A 183 -4.03 17.15 -6.98
CA ARG A 183 -4.97 17.47 -5.89
C ARG A 183 -4.44 18.55 -4.96
N PHE A 184 -3.56 19.43 -5.46
CA PHE A 184 -2.91 20.47 -4.67
C PHE A 184 -3.90 21.29 -3.84
N LYS A 185 -4.99 21.76 -4.46
CA LYS A 185 -6.03 22.56 -3.79
C LYS A 185 -6.73 21.81 -2.66
N ASP A 186 -7.00 20.51 -2.83
CA ASP A 186 -7.62 19.70 -1.79
C ASP A 186 -6.68 19.57 -0.57
N TYR A 187 -5.40 19.27 -0.80
CA TYR A 187 -4.40 19.16 0.27
C TYR A 187 -4.17 20.50 0.98
N GLN A 188 -4.17 21.60 0.23
CA GLN A 188 -4.08 22.95 0.79
C GLN A 188 -5.31 23.29 1.65
N ALA A 189 -6.52 23.02 1.17
CA ALA A 189 -7.76 23.26 1.92
C ALA A 189 -7.85 22.44 3.22
N ALA A 190 -7.26 21.24 3.21
CA ALA A 190 -7.19 20.37 4.39
C ALA A 190 -5.97 20.65 5.30
N ASN A 191 -5.12 21.63 4.98
CA ASN A 191 -3.86 21.95 5.68
C ASN A 191 -2.93 20.72 5.85
N ILE A 192 -2.85 19.87 4.83
CA ILE A 192 -1.98 18.69 4.86
C ILE A 192 -0.62 19.06 4.26
N PRO A 193 0.50 18.91 5.00
CA PRO A 193 1.83 19.38 4.60
C PRO A 193 2.51 18.45 3.58
N VAL A 194 1.86 18.18 2.44
CA VAL A 194 2.48 17.39 1.36
C VAL A 194 3.59 18.18 0.65
N LEU A 195 4.58 17.47 0.09
CA LEU A 195 5.76 18.07 -0.55
C LEU A 195 5.45 19.23 -1.51
N PRO A 196 4.54 19.11 -2.50
CA PRO A 196 4.26 20.22 -3.40
C PRO A 196 3.63 21.44 -2.70
N VAL A 197 2.85 21.24 -1.63
CA VAL A 197 2.22 22.33 -0.86
C VAL A 197 3.27 23.10 -0.05
N VAL A 198 4.22 22.40 0.57
CA VAL A 198 5.23 23.02 1.45
C VAL A 198 6.44 23.57 0.67
N LYS A 199 6.94 22.82 -0.32
CA LYS A 199 8.19 23.15 -1.05
C LYS A 199 7.98 23.53 -2.51
N GLY A 200 6.73 23.53 -2.98
CA GLY A 200 6.38 23.89 -4.35
C GLY A 200 6.39 22.71 -5.34
N ILE A 201 5.66 22.89 -6.43
CA ILE A 201 5.46 21.87 -7.47
C ILE A 201 6.77 21.52 -8.19
N SER A 202 7.66 22.49 -8.40
CA SER A 202 8.95 22.26 -9.07
C SER A 202 9.84 21.29 -8.28
N VAL A 203 9.91 21.46 -6.96
CA VAL A 203 10.68 20.56 -6.08
C VAL A 203 10.07 19.16 -6.08
N ALA A 204 8.75 19.04 -6.07
CA ALA A 204 8.06 17.76 -6.17
C ALA A 204 8.36 17.04 -7.50
N LYS A 205 8.41 17.75 -8.63
CA LYS A 205 8.81 17.19 -9.93
C LYS A 205 10.24 16.65 -9.93
N ASN A 206 11.18 17.36 -9.32
CA ASN A 206 12.56 16.88 -9.19
C ASN A 206 12.65 15.60 -8.36
N HIS A 207 11.88 15.52 -7.26
CA HIS A 207 11.80 14.29 -6.46
C HIS A 207 11.17 13.14 -7.25
N ILE A 208 10.11 13.40 -8.02
CA ILE A 208 9.51 12.39 -8.91
C ILE A 208 10.58 11.78 -9.82
N THR A 209 11.38 12.59 -10.51
CA THR A 209 12.46 12.11 -11.38
C THR A 209 13.50 11.30 -10.61
N LEU A 210 13.94 11.78 -9.44
CA LEU A 210 14.92 11.06 -8.61
C LEU A 210 14.40 9.69 -8.16
N TYR A 211 13.15 9.61 -7.70
CA TYR A 211 12.55 8.35 -7.29
C TYR A 211 12.33 7.39 -8.47
N ILE A 212 12.06 7.89 -9.68
CA ILE A 212 11.99 7.05 -10.89
C ILE A 212 13.36 6.42 -11.18
N VAL A 213 14.45 7.20 -11.09
CA VAL A 213 15.81 6.68 -11.26
C VAL A 213 16.14 5.65 -10.18
N ALA A 214 15.84 5.96 -8.91
CA ALA A 214 16.06 5.02 -7.80
C ALA A 214 15.26 3.73 -7.95
N PHE A 215 14.00 3.82 -8.40
CA PHE A 215 13.16 2.67 -8.71
C PHE A 215 13.75 1.82 -9.83
N ALA A 216 14.24 2.43 -10.92
CA ALA A 216 14.90 1.72 -12.01
C ALA A 216 16.17 0.99 -11.55
N VAL A 217 16.95 1.58 -10.63
CA VAL A 217 18.10 0.89 -10.03
C VAL A 217 17.64 -0.28 -9.15
N ALA A 218 16.61 -0.08 -8.32
CA ALA A 218 16.09 -1.14 -7.43
C ALA A 218 15.54 -2.33 -8.21
N THR A 219 14.88 -2.13 -9.35
CA THR A 219 14.39 -3.25 -10.18
C THR A 219 15.53 -4.04 -10.81
N LEU A 220 16.65 -3.40 -11.17
CA LEU A 220 17.84 -4.09 -11.68
C LEU A 220 18.49 -5.00 -10.61
N MET A 221 18.38 -4.64 -9.32
CA MET A 221 18.89 -5.46 -8.22
C MET A 221 18.22 -6.84 -8.17
N LEU A 222 16.96 -6.96 -8.61
CA LEU A 222 16.26 -8.24 -8.69
C LEU A 222 16.95 -9.22 -9.65
N SER A 223 17.45 -8.70 -10.79
CA SER A 223 18.21 -9.50 -11.76
C SER A 223 19.63 -9.77 -11.31
N LEU A 224 20.32 -8.77 -10.75
CA LEU A 224 21.69 -8.93 -10.27
C LEU A 224 21.79 -9.88 -9.06
N GLY A 225 20.76 -9.91 -8.22
CA GLY A 225 20.65 -10.84 -7.09
C GLY A 225 20.21 -12.26 -7.47
N GLY A 226 20.01 -12.56 -8.75
CA GLY A 226 19.61 -13.90 -9.22
C GLY A 226 18.14 -14.27 -8.92
N TYR A 227 17.34 -13.33 -8.44
CA TYR A 227 15.92 -13.53 -8.13
C TYR A 227 15.02 -13.43 -9.38
N ALA A 228 15.49 -12.78 -10.44
CA ALA A 228 14.84 -12.75 -11.75
C ALA A 228 15.85 -13.01 -12.88
N GLY A 229 15.44 -13.74 -13.92
CA GLY A 229 16.32 -14.09 -15.04
C GLY A 229 16.85 -12.85 -15.79
N TYR A 230 18.00 -12.98 -16.46
CA TYR A 230 18.67 -11.89 -17.19
C TYR A 230 17.81 -11.18 -18.27
N LYS A 231 16.72 -11.81 -18.74
CA LYS A 231 15.73 -11.19 -19.64
C LYS A 231 14.90 -10.08 -18.96
N TYR A 232 14.86 -10.01 -17.63
CA TYR A 232 14.20 -8.96 -16.85
C TYR A 232 15.05 -7.68 -16.77
N GLY A 233 16.39 -7.80 -16.72
CA GLY A 233 17.33 -6.66 -16.65
C GLY A 233 17.57 -5.95 -17.98
N ARG A 234 17.38 -6.64 -19.12
CA ARG A 234 17.24 -6.00 -20.44
C ARG A 234 15.78 -5.60 -20.59
N GLY A 235 15.44 -4.35 -20.31
CA GLY A 235 14.07 -3.83 -20.49
C GLY A 235 13.43 -4.37 -21.77
N GLY A 236 12.28 -5.01 -21.63
CA GLY A 236 11.59 -5.69 -22.71
C GLY A 236 11.36 -4.79 -23.91
N SER A 237 12.21 -4.93 -24.93
CA SER A 237 12.12 -4.24 -26.22
C SER A 237 11.05 -4.85 -27.12
N GLY A 238 9.87 -5.18 -26.58
CA GLY A 238 8.88 -5.97 -27.33
C GLY A 238 7.49 -6.12 -26.73
N GLN A 239 7.06 -5.32 -25.75
CA GLN A 239 5.64 -5.25 -25.40
C GLN A 239 5.11 -3.86 -25.72
N ARG A 240 4.38 -3.81 -26.84
CA ARG A 240 3.52 -2.68 -27.21
C ARG A 240 2.70 -2.30 -25.98
N LEU A 241 2.86 -1.06 -25.55
CA LEU A 241 1.93 -0.37 -24.66
C LEU A 241 0.54 -0.48 -25.26
N VAL A 242 -0.24 -1.45 -24.78
CA VAL A 242 -1.69 -1.35 -24.86
C VAL A 242 -2.05 -0.25 -23.87
N ALA A 243 -2.16 0.97 -24.38
CA ALA A 243 -2.84 2.06 -23.72
C ALA A 243 -4.33 1.70 -23.59
N GLY A 244 -4.62 0.82 -22.62
CA GLY A 244 -5.95 0.46 -22.20
C GLY A 244 -6.40 1.41 -21.09
N HIS A 245 -7.52 2.07 -21.32
CA HIS A 245 -8.15 3.00 -20.41
C HIS A 245 -8.35 2.38 -19.01
N GLY A 246 -7.89 3.07 -17.98
CA GLY A 246 -7.98 2.61 -16.59
C GLY A 246 -7.79 3.73 -15.57
N ALA A 247 -8.31 4.92 -15.87
CA ALA A 247 -8.41 6.02 -14.93
C ALA A 247 -9.47 5.68 -13.85
N ALA A 248 -9.09 4.98 -12.78
CA ALA A 248 -10.02 4.70 -11.68
C ALA A 248 -9.39 4.21 -10.37
N TRP A 249 -8.27 4.72 -9.86
CA TRP A 249 -7.74 4.23 -8.57
C TRP A 249 -7.21 5.33 -7.66
N LEU A 250 -8.13 5.98 -6.91
CA LEU A 250 -8.06 6.31 -5.47
C LEU A 250 -9.21 7.19 -4.99
#